data_AF-A0A9E5UXL5-F1
#
_entry.id   AF-A0A9E5UXL5-F1
#
_cell.length_a   1.000
_cell.length_b   1.000
_cell.length_c   1.000
_cell.angle_alpha   90.00
_cell.angle_beta   90.00
_cell.angle_gamma   90.00
#
_symmetry.space_group_name_H-M   'P 1'
#
loop_
_entity.id
_entity.type
_entity.pdbx_description
1 polymer ?
#
loop_
_entity_poly.entity_id
_entity_poly.type
_entity_poly.pdbx_seq_one_letter_code
_entity_poly.pdbx_strand_id
1 'polypeptide(L)'
;MLKTESATGNLVNPLELKQQSTETVVLSSRQLNWNGILVEQYLYSPSRDEVKSPALSDHRLILPLGPPAPLIQERDDRLHESIPQRGDSIFVPAGYPGSWRCPTKDIGVA
;
A
#
# COMPACT_ATOMS: atom_id res chain seq x y z
N MET A 1 11.43 -23.91 -18.74
CA MET A 1 9.98 -23.78 -18.94
C MET A 1 9.36 -23.57 -17.56
N LEU A 2 9.22 -22.31 -17.11
CA LEU A 2 8.61 -22.01 -15.83
C LEU A 2 7.10 -21.97 -16.05
N LYS A 3 6.36 -22.80 -15.30
CA LYS A 3 4.90 -22.81 -15.29
C LYS A 3 4.44 -21.42 -14.86
N THR A 4 3.82 -20.69 -15.79
CA THR A 4 3.03 -19.51 -15.46
C THR A 4 1.73 -20.04 -14.87
N GLU A 5 1.67 -20.22 -13.56
CA GLU A 5 0.39 -20.29 -12.87
C GLU A 5 -0.29 -18.94 -13.09
N SER A 6 -1.36 -18.94 -13.89
CA SER A 6 -2.23 -17.78 -14.04
C SER A 6 -2.84 -17.48 -12.67
N ALA A 7 -2.27 -16.51 -11.96
CA ALA A 7 -2.77 -15.98 -10.70
C ALA A 7 -4.05 -15.16 -10.94
N THR A 8 -5.09 -15.80 -11.48
CA THR A 8 -6.45 -15.26 -11.57
C THR A 8 -7.34 -15.78 -10.44
N GLY A 9 -6.73 -16.28 -9.36
CA GLY A 9 -7.44 -16.68 -8.14
C GLY A 9 -7.68 -15.47 -7.23
N ASN A 10 -8.87 -14.86 -7.33
CA ASN A 10 -9.46 -13.87 -6.43
C ASN A 10 -8.71 -12.54 -6.29
N LEU A 11 -8.65 -11.74 -7.36
CA LEU A 11 -8.30 -10.33 -7.25
C LEU A 11 -9.33 -9.60 -6.38
N VAL A 12 -8.85 -8.84 -5.40
CA VAL A 12 -9.70 -8.08 -4.49
C VAL A 12 -9.92 -6.67 -5.03
N ASN A 13 -11.17 -6.22 -5.05
CA ASN A 13 -11.47 -4.84 -5.41
C ASN A 13 -10.91 -3.89 -4.33
N PRO A 14 -10.06 -2.90 -4.66
CA PRO A 14 -9.50 -1.99 -3.67
C PRO A 14 -10.55 -1.21 -2.88
N LEU A 15 -11.70 -0.91 -3.50
CA LEU A 15 -12.80 -0.20 -2.85
C LEU A 15 -13.42 -1.04 -1.73
N GLU A 16 -13.58 -2.35 -1.97
CA GLU A 16 -14.10 -3.31 -0.98
C GLU A 16 -13.08 -3.56 0.14
N LEU A 17 -11.79 -3.69 -0.21
CA LEU A 17 -10.72 -3.83 0.79
C LEU A 17 -10.66 -2.62 1.72
N LYS A 18 -10.82 -1.40 1.19
CA LYS A 18 -10.76 -0.17 1.99
C LYS A 18 -11.95 0.00 2.93
N GLN A 19 -13.12 -0.57 2.62
CA GLN A 19 -14.25 -0.62 3.56
C GLN A 19 -13.94 -1.46 4.81
N GLN A 20 -13.01 -2.41 4.72
CA GLN A 20 -12.61 -3.28 5.82
C GLN A 20 -11.40 -2.75 6.60
N SER A 21 -10.78 -1.65 6.14
CA SER A 21 -9.59 -1.08 6.78
C SER A 21 -9.95 -0.29 8.05
N THR A 22 -9.11 -0.38 9.07
CA THR A 22 -9.23 0.42 10.31
C THR A 22 -8.54 1.78 10.19
N GLU A 23 -8.08 2.15 8.99
CA GLU A 23 -7.41 3.43 8.75
C GLU A 23 -8.42 4.57 8.76
N THR A 24 -8.12 5.65 9.50
CA THR A 24 -8.98 6.84 9.51
C THR A 24 -8.80 7.60 8.20
N VAL A 25 -9.83 7.59 7.35
CA VAL A 25 -9.90 8.44 6.15
C VAL A 25 -10.09 9.90 6.57
N VAL A 26 -9.21 10.78 6.09
CA VAL A 26 -9.26 12.23 6.32
C VAL A 26 -9.99 12.94 5.18
N LEU A 27 -9.70 12.55 3.94
CA LEU A 27 -10.35 13.07 2.72
C LEU A 27 -10.62 11.94 1.74
N SER A 28 -11.73 12.02 1.01
CA SER A 28 -12.12 11.05 -0.01
C SER A 28 -12.71 11.74 -1.22
N SER A 29 -12.41 11.22 -2.41
CA SER A 29 -13.02 11.65 -3.68
C SER A 29 -14.35 10.96 -3.97
N ARG A 30 -14.86 10.09 -3.09
CA ARG A 30 -16.11 9.33 -3.35
C ARG A 30 -17.28 10.25 -3.68
N GLN A 31 -17.43 11.38 -2.99
CA GLN A 31 -18.51 12.35 -3.29
C GLN A 31 -18.39 13.00 -4.68
N LEU A 32 -17.24 12.91 -5.34
CA LEU A 32 -17.00 13.50 -6.66
C LEU A 32 -17.45 12.59 -7.81
N ASN A 33 -17.82 11.32 -7.52
CA ASN A 33 -18.32 10.36 -8.52
C ASN A 33 -17.43 10.22 -9.76
N TRP A 34 -16.10 10.22 -9.57
CA TRP A 34 -15.16 9.94 -10.66
C TRP A 34 -15.27 8.49 -11.12
N ASN A 35 -15.16 8.26 -12.42
CA ASN A 35 -15.18 6.92 -12.98
C ASN A 35 -13.77 6.30 -12.95
N GLY A 36 -13.62 5.14 -12.32
CA GLY A 36 -12.38 4.36 -12.31
C GLY A 36 -11.23 4.94 -11.45
N ILE A 37 -11.44 6.05 -10.74
CA ILE A 37 -10.43 6.67 -9.88
C ILE A 37 -11.02 6.95 -8.50
N LEU A 38 -10.38 6.37 -7.48
CA LEU A 38 -10.58 6.72 -6.08
C LEU A 38 -9.31 7.37 -5.54
N VAL A 39 -9.44 8.55 -4.93
CA VAL A 39 -8.38 9.21 -4.20
C VAL A 39 -8.81 9.34 -2.75
N GLU A 40 -8.02 8.75 -1.85
CA GLU A 40 -8.25 8.83 -0.41
C GLU A 40 -6.95 9.24 0.30
N GLN A 41 -7.08 10.17 1.24
CA GLN A 41 -6.02 10.52 2.16
C GLN A 41 -6.34 9.90 3.52
N TYR A 42 -5.38 9.18 4.08
CA TYR A 42 -5.52 8.53 5.38
C TYR A 42 -4.65 9.21 6.42
N LEU A 43 -5.11 9.17 7.67
CA LEU A 43 -4.27 9.50 8.81
C LEU A 43 -3.27 8.37 8.99
N TYR A 44 -2.01 8.66 8.68
CA TYR A 44 -0.94 7.69 8.84
C TYR A 44 -0.64 7.48 10.33
N SER A 45 -0.75 6.24 10.79
CA SER A 45 -0.26 5.79 12.09
C SER A 45 0.88 4.80 11.86
N PRO A 46 2.12 5.08 12.29
CA PRO A 46 3.23 4.15 12.12
C PRO A 46 2.98 2.89 12.96
N SER A 47 2.69 1.76 12.30
CA SER A 47 2.65 0.44 12.93
C SER A 47 3.97 -0.28 12.73
N ARG A 48 4.47 -0.95 13.77
CA ARG A 48 5.54 -1.95 13.62
C ARG A 48 5.06 -3.16 12.85
N ASP A 49 3.77 -3.44 12.94
CA ASP A 49 3.15 -4.61 12.35
C ASP A 49 3.15 -4.52 10.83
N GLU A 50 3.48 -5.66 10.22
CA GLU A 50 3.41 -5.87 8.80
C GLU A 50 1.97 -5.83 8.33
N VAL A 51 1.67 -4.92 7.40
CA VAL A 51 0.37 -4.86 6.73
C VAL A 51 0.47 -5.68 5.45
N LYS A 52 -0.29 -6.78 5.41
CA LYS A 52 -0.42 -7.61 4.21
C LYS A 52 -1.54 -7.09 3.32
N SER A 53 -1.27 -6.99 2.03
CA SER A 53 -2.24 -6.64 1.00
C SER A 53 -2.45 -7.83 0.07
N PRO A 54 -3.71 -8.25 -0.16
CA PRO A 54 -4.01 -9.22 -1.21
C PRO A 54 -3.69 -8.63 -2.59
N ALA A 55 -3.63 -9.51 -3.60
CA ALA A 55 -3.58 -9.09 -5.00
C ALA A 55 -4.83 -8.30 -5.36
N LEU A 56 -4.64 -7.08 -5.87
CA LEU A 56 -5.74 -6.18 -6.21
C LEU A 56 -6.11 -6.27 -7.69
N SER A 57 -7.36 -5.96 -8.02
CA SER A 57 -7.83 -5.85 -9.41
C SER A 57 -7.26 -4.63 -10.15
N ASP A 58 -6.88 -3.59 -9.41
CA ASP A 58 -6.48 -2.30 -9.96
C ASP A 58 -5.09 -1.86 -9.47
N HIS A 59 -4.44 -1.01 -10.27
CA HIS A 59 -3.19 -0.39 -9.91
C HIS A 59 -3.39 0.60 -8.76
N ARG A 60 -2.40 0.67 -7.86
CA ARG A 60 -2.37 1.65 -6.78
C ARG A 60 -1.20 2.60 -6.96
N LEU A 61 -1.48 3.89 -6.80
CA LEU A 61 -0.47 4.93 -6.69
C LEU A 61 -0.49 5.46 -5.25
N ILE A 62 0.65 5.42 -4.57
CA ILE A 62 0.81 5.93 -3.21
C ILE A 62 1.71 7.16 -3.27
N LEU A 63 1.22 8.26 -2.70
CA LEU A 63 1.91 9.54 -2.63
C LEU A 63 2.29 9.83 -1.17
N PRO A 64 3.59 9.79 -0.81
CA PRO A 64 4.04 10.17 0.52
C PRO A 64 3.81 11.67 0.76
N LEU A 65 2.93 12.00 1.71
CA LEU A 65 2.62 13.39 2.09
C LEU A 65 3.30 13.83 3.39
N GLY A 66 3.65 12.86 4.24
CA GLY A 66 4.26 13.05 5.55
C GLY A 66 5.79 13.22 5.53
N PRO A 67 6.42 13.31 6.71
CA PRO A 67 7.88 13.32 6.81
C PRO A 67 8.47 12.01 6.27
N PRO A 68 9.70 12.04 5.71
CA PRO A 68 10.36 10.83 5.24
C PRO A 68 10.50 9.79 6.34
N ALA A 69 10.12 8.56 6.04
CA ALA A 69 10.18 7.44 6.98
C ALA A 69 10.69 6.18 6.27
N PRO A 70 11.40 5.27 6.96
CA PRO A 70 11.75 3.98 6.39
C PRO A 70 10.50 3.21 5.98
N LEU A 71 10.54 2.63 4.79
CA LEU A 71 9.50 1.77 4.25
C LEU A 71 10.17 0.48 3.77
N ILE A 72 9.68 -0.65 4.28
CA ILE A 72 10.08 -1.97 3.85
C ILE A 72 8.88 -2.60 3.16
N GLN A 73 9.08 -3.05 1.92
CA GLN A 73 8.03 -3.65 1.10
C GLN A 73 8.47 -5.04 0.65
N GLU A 74 7.56 -6.01 0.68
CA GLU A 74 7.78 -7.33 0.10
C GLU A 74 6.84 -7.51 -1.09
N ARG A 75 7.39 -7.94 -2.22
CA ARG A 75 6.65 -8.29 -3.44
C ARG A 75 7.45 -9.32 -4.23
N ASP A 76 6.78 -10.34 -4.77
CA ASP A 76 7.41 -11.37 -5.61
C ASP A 76 8.65 -12.01 -4.95
N ASP A 77 8.54 -12.33 -3.66
CA ASP A 77 9.62 -12.87 -2.83
C ASP A 77 10.86 -11.97 -2.74
N ARG A 78 10.71 -10.67 -3.05
CA ARG A 78 11.77 -9.65 -2.95
C ARG A 78 11.43 -8.62 -1.90
N LEU A 79 12.42 -8.35 -1.07
CA LEU A 79 12.39 -7.27 -0.10
C LEU A 79 12.98 -5.99 -0.71
N HIS A 80 12.24 -4.89 -0.59
CA HIS A 80 12.64 -3.56 -1.03
C HIS A 80 12.62 -2.60 0.16
N GLU A 81 13.76 -1.99 0.44
CA GLU A 81 13.91 -0.99 1.49
C GLU A 81 14.10 0.39 0.87
N SER A 82 13.37 1.39 1.37
CA SER A 82 13.42 2.76 0.86
C SER A 82 13.12 3.78 1.97
N ILE A 83 13.40 5.05 1.69
CA ILE A 83 12.96 6.18 2.51
C ILE A 83 12.21 7.15 1.59
N PRO A 84 10.90 6.93 1.34
CA PRO A 84 10.13 7.77 0.42
C PRO A 84 10.12 9.22 0.86
N GLN A 85 10.37 10.11 -0.09
CA GLN A 85 10.37 11.56 0.08
C GLN A 85 9.04 12.17 -0.39
N ARG A 86 8.74 13.39 0.06
CA ARG A 86 7.67 14.18 -0.54
C ARG A 86 7.98 14.41 -2.02
N GLY A 87 7.02 14.11 -2.88
CA GLY A 87 7.16 14.20 -4.34
C GLY A 87 7.46 12.86 -5.01
N ASP A 88 7.87 11.85 -4.24
CA ASP A 88 7.97 10.49 -4.76
C ASP A 88 6.59 9.91 -5.07
N SER A 89 6.59 8.90 -5.92
CA SER A 89 5.39 8.13 -6.28
C SER A 89 5.71 6.66 -6.21
N ILE A 90 4.96 5.91 -5.41
CA ILE A 90 5.11 4.45 -5.30
C ILE A 90 3.99 3.81 -6.11
N PHE A 91 4.38 3.05 -7.13
CA PHE A 91 3.46 2.32 -7.99
C PHE A 91 3.37 0.85 -7.57
N VAL A 92 2.15 0.38 -7.33
CA VAL A 92 1.85 -1.04 -7.05
C VAL A 92 1.01 -1.59 -8.21
N PRO A 93 1.56 -2.54 -9.00
CA PRO A 93 0.83 -3.17 -10.09
C PRO A 93 -0.31 -4.04 -9.55
N ALA A 94 -1.37 -4.15 -10.35
CA ALA A 94 -2.50 -5.04 -10.07
C ALA A 94 -2.04 -6.50 -10.21
N GLY A 95 -2.73 -7.42 -9.55
CA GLY A 95 -2.46 -8.86 -9.64
C GLY A 95 -1.37 -9.38 -8.71
N TYR A 96 -0.65 -8.51 -8.00
CA TYR A 96 0.44 -8.90 -7.12
C TYR A 96 0.06 -8.68 -5.66
N PRO A 97 0.07 -9.73 -4.81
CA PRO A 97 0.03 -9.53 -3.37
C PRO A 97 1.33 -8.87 -2.91
N GLY A 98 1.30 -8.30 -1.72
CA GLY A 98 2.52 -7.78 -1.11
C GLY A 98 2.31 -7.39 0.32
N SER A 99 3.38 -6.97 0.96
CA SER A 99 3.31 -6.43 2.30
C SER A 99 4.13 -5.17 2.43
N TRP A 100 3.81 -4.38 3.45
CA TRP A 100 4.63 -3.25 3.83
C TRP A 100 4.69 -3.12 5.35
N ARG A 101 5.81 -2.60 5.83
CA ARG A 101 5.95 -2.16 7.22
C ARG A 101 6.83 -0.92 7.27
N CYS A 102 6.52 -0.06 8.23
CA CYS A 102 7.29 1.15 8.49
C CYS A 102 7.98 0.98 9.84
N PRO A 103 9.22 0.48 9.89
CA PRO A 103 9.88 0.26 11.16
C PRO A 103 9.99 1.60 11.89
N THR A 104 9.40 1.68 13.08
CA THR A 104 9.76 2.75 14.01
C THR A 104 11.23 2.56 14.33
N LYS A 105 12.04 3.62 14.24
CA LYS A 105 13.39 3.56 14.82
C LYS A 105 13.20 3.13 16.27
N ASP A 106 13.67 1.94 16.63
CA ASP A 106 14.00 1.68 18.02
C ASP A 106 15.00 2.77 18.37
N ILE A 107 14.54 3.75 19.15
CA ILE A 107 15.46 4.62 19.87
C ILE A 107 16.07 3.69 20.91
N GLY A 108 17.10 2.95 20.50
CA GLY A 108 17.97 2.25 21.41
C GLY A 108 18.55 3.29 22.33
N VAL A 109 18.06 3.32 23.57
CA VAL A 109 18.75 3.99 24.67
C VAL A 109 19.97 3.11 24.93
N ALA A 110 21.11 3.52 24.36
CA ALA A 110 22.42 3.09 24.80
C ALA A 110 22.88 4.01 25.94
#